data_AF-A0A4Q2Z6Q0-F1
#
_entry.id   AF-A0A4Q2Z6Q0-F1
#
_cell.length_a   1.000
_cell.length_b   1.000
_cell.length_c   1.000
_cell.angle_alpha   90.00
_cell.angle_beta   90.00
_cell.angle_gamma   90.00
#
_symmetry.space_group_name_H-M   'P 1'
#
loop_
_entity.id
_entity.type
_entity.pdbx_description
1 polymer ?
#
loop_
_entity_poly.entity_id
_entity_poly.type
_entity_poly.pdbx_seq_one_letter_code
_entity_poly.pdbx_strand_id
1 'polypeptide(L)'
;MTDGDHHDRWQTDGKFFRAGSRRVRINAVTYGPFPGGWPASFDPDFTAIVKAGFNSIRLYDLPDLDLLEAAARNGLRVFGGLKWAQSADFLGTPGLYTNAVVQLTEALREVGTHPALAGIYVGNEVPADLARWMGPVKVREAIELLIETGREVAPHLLFAYANYPSTEYLEPEN
;
A
#
# COMPACT_ATOMS: atom_id res chain seq x y z
N MET A 1 5.09 27.88 3.21
CA MET A 1 5.12 26.51 2.65
C MET A 1 6.35 26.43 1.78
N THR A 2 7.46 25.95 2.33
CA THR A 2 8.76 25.93 1.67
C THR A 2 8.87 24.71 0.75
N ASP A 3 9.39 24.93 -0.45
CA ASP A 3 9.70 23.99 -1.55
C ASP A 3 10.48 22.70 -1.18
N GLY A 4 10.80 22.48 0.10
CA GLY A 4 11.60 21.37 0.59
C GLY A 4 10.85 20.05 0.81
N ASP A 5 9.52 20.07 0.99
CA ASP A 5 8.77 18.88 1.44
C ASP A 5 8.49 17.86 0.32
N HIS A 6 8.58 18.29 -0.94
CA HIS A 6 8.33 17.42 -2.10
C HIS A 6 9.56 16.64 -2.55
N HIS A 7 10.77 17.07 -2.18
CA HIS A 7 12.02 16.46 -2.65
C HIS A 7 12.26 15.06 -2.11
N ASP A 8 11.66 14.71 -0.98
CA ASP A 8 11.90 13.45 -0.28
C ASP A 8 10.84 12.37 -0.54
N ARG A 9 9.79 12.69 -1.31
CA ARG A 9 8.77 11.72 -1.70
C ARG A 9 9.30 10.71 -2.70
N TRP A 10 8.91 9.47 -2.51
CA TRP A 10 9.27 8.40 -3.43
C TRP A 10 8.38 8.44 -4.67
N GLN A 11 9.01 8.41 -5.83
CA GLN A 11 8.36 8.45 -7.14
C GLN A 11 8.94 7.37 -8.04
N THR A 12 8.23 7.00 -9.10
CA THR A 12 8.75 6.12 -10.14
C THR A 12 9.82 6.83 -10.97
N ASP A 13 10.89 6.11 -11.31
CA ASP A 13 11.94 6.45 -12.27
C ASP A 13 12.07 5.30 -13.27
N GLY A 14 11.15 5.24 -14.23
CA GLY A 14 10.98 4.08 -15.09
C GLY A 14 10.66 2.82 -14.27
N LYS A 15 11.60 1.87 -14.23
CA LYS A 15 11.50 0.61 -13.45
C LYS A 15 12.05 0.72 -12.02
N PHE A 16 12.57 1.87 -11.62
CA PHE A 16 13.16 2.11 -10.31
C PHE A 16 12.31 3.09 -9.49
N PHE A 17 12.70 3.31 -8.24
CA PHE A 17 12.17 4.39 -7.42
C PHE A 17 13.25 5.46 -7.21
N ARG A 18 12.81 6.71 -7.01
CA ARG A 18 13.68 7.83 -6.63
C ARG A 18 13.03 8.70 -5.57
N ALA A 19 13.86 9.33 -4.74
CA ALA A 19 13.53 10.47 -3.91
C ALA A 19 14.32 11.67 -4.45
N GLY A 20 13.63 12.67 -4.98
CA GLY A 20 14.27 13.80 -5.67
C GLY A 20 15.08 13.31 -6.86
N SER A 21 16.39 13.57 -6.86
CA SER A 21 17.34 13.11 -7.89
C SER A 21 18.01 11.76 -7.57
N ARG A 22 17.80 11.21 -6.37
CA ARG A 22 18.49 10.01 -5.89
C ARG A 22 17.61 8.78 -6.08
N ARG A 23 18.16 7.74 -6.70
CA ARG A 23 17.52 6.42 -6.73
C ARG A 23 17.46 5.80 -5.33
N VAL A 24 16.32 5.20 -5.03
CA VAL A 24 16.06 4.49 -3.77
C VAL A 24 15.61 3.06 -4.09
N ARG A 25 16.07 2.12 -3.28
CA ARG A 25 15.60 0.73 -3.30
C ARG A 25 14.63 0.57 -2.14
N ILE A 26 13.46 -0.03 -2.39
CA ILE A 26 12.55 -0.44 -1.32
C ILE A 26 13.19 -1.61 -0.58
N ASN A 27 13.43 -1.45 0.71
CA ASN A 27 13.73 -2.53 1.64
C ASN A 27 12.67 -2.49 2.74
N ALA A 28 11.58 -3.22 2.48
CA ALA A 28 10.39 -3.18 3.31
C ALA A 28 10.28 -4.43 4.19
N VAL A 29 9.73 -4.24 5.39
CA VAL A 29 9.25 -5.33 6.26
C VAL A 29 7.75 -5.17 6.48
N THR A 30 7.02 -6.27 6.63
CA THR A 30 5.60 -6.20 7.03
C THR A 30 5.50 -5.79 8.49
N TYR A 31 4.54 -4.93 8.82
CA TYR A 31 4.34 -4.45 10.19
C TYR A 31 2.85 -4.55 10.54
N GLY A 32 2.53 -5.49 11.44
CA GLY A 32 1.17 -5.79 11.84
C GLY A 32 0.27 -6.35 10.71
N PRO A 33 -1.03 -6.54 11.02
CA PRO A 33 -1.63 -6.36 12.35
C PRO A 33 -1.09 -7.40 13.35
N PHE A 34 -0.97 -7.01 14.62
CA PHE A 34 -0.46 -7.88 15.69
C PHE A 34 -1.58 -8.49 16.53
N PRO A 35 -1.36 -9.70 17.09
CA PRO A 35 -2.20 -10.21 18.16
C PRO A 35 -2.23 -9.20 19.33
N GLY A 36 -3.42 -8.74 19.73
CA GLY A 36 -3.58 -7.74 20.79
C GLY A 36 -3.62 -6.29 20.33
N GLY A 37 -3.53 -6.02 19.02
CA GLY A 37 -3.61 -4.68 18.45
C GLY A 37 -2.26 -3.98 18.32
N TRP A 38 -2.30 -2.67 18.06
CA TRP A 38 -1.09 -1.87 17.92
C TRP A 38 -0.37 -1.69 19.28
N PRO A 39 0.97 -1.59 19.29
CA PRO A 39 1.69 -1.23 20.51
C PRO A 39 1.31 0.18 20.96
N ALA A 40 1.50 0.47 22.25
CA ALA A 40 1.27 1.81 22.79
C ALA A 40 2.21 2.88 22.20
N SER A 41 3.34 2.47 21.60
CA SER A 41 4.27 3.34 20.87
C SER A 41 4.94 2.54 19.75
N PHE A 42 5.04 3.15 18.57
CA PHE A 42 5.69 2.56 17.40
C PHE A 42 7.22 2.78 17.38
N ASP A 43 7.73 3.78 18.11
CA ASP A 43 9.13 4.21 18.04
C ASP A 43 10.15 3.10 18.37
N PRO A 44 9.94 2.23 19.40
CA PRO A 44 10.87 1.14 19.68
C PRO A 44 11.01 0.15 18.52
N ASP A 45 9.88 -0.24 17.93
CA ASP A 45 9.85 -1.17 16.79
C ASP A 45 10.48 -0.52 15.56
N PHE A 46 10.12 0.73 15.26
CA PHE A 46 10.62 1.45 14.09
C PHE A 46 12.13 1.70 14.18
N THR A 47 12.64 2.02 15.37
CA THR A 47 14.08 2.11 15.61
C THR A 47 14.77 0.76 15.34
N ALA A 48 14.19 -0.35 15.77
CA ALA A 48 14.75 -1.68 15.52
C ALA A 48 14.72 -2.05 14.03
N ILE A 49 13.64 -1.74 13.33
CA ILE A 49 13.48 -1.94 11.89
C ILE A 49 14.55 -1.17 11.10
N VAL A 50 14.77 0.11 11.43
CA VAL A 50 15.81 0.94 10.80
C VAL A 50 17.21 0.38 11.10
N LYS A 51 17.48 -0.01 12.35
CA LYS A 51 18.76 -0.65 12.73
C LYS A 51 19.02 -1.95 11.99
N ALA A 52 17.98 -2.70 11.63
CA ALA A 52 18.07 -3.90 10.81
C ALA A 52 18.27 -3.61 9.30
N GLY A 53 18.29 -2.34 8.90
CA GLY A 53 18.58 -1.91 7.53
C GLY A 53 17.36 -1.77 6.63
N PHE A 54 16.15 -1.89 7.17
CA PHE A 54 14.92 -1.57 6.44
C PHE A 54 14.71 -0.06 6.36
N ASN A 55 14.10 0.40 5.29
CA ASN A 55 13.79 1.82 5.07
C ASN A 55 12.30 2.07 4.86
N SER A 56 11.49 1.02 4.92
CA SER A 56 10.06 1.09 4.73
C SER A 56 9.34 -0.03 5.45
N ILE A 57 8.04 0.17 5.66
CA ILE A 57 7.14 -0.84 6.20
C ILE A 57 5.95 -1.03 5.27
N ARG A 58 5.43 -2.26 5.21
CA ARG A 58 4.19 -2.60 4.52
C ARG A 58 3.11 -2.94 5.54
N LEU A 59 1.98 -2.26 5.42
CA LEU A 59 0.76 -2.54 6.18
C LEU A 59 -0.26 -3.24 5.26
N TYR A 60 -1.11 -4.06 5.87
CA TYR A 60 -2.29 -4.65 5.22
C TYR A 60 -3.57 -3.82 5.42
N ASP A 61 -3.50 -2.82 6.31
CA ASP A 61 -4.54 -1.83 6.57
C ASP A 61 -4.03 -0.43 6.17
N LEU A 62 -4.95 0.55 6.13
CA LEU A 62 -4.62 1.95 5.91
C LEU A 62 -3.98 2.51 7.20
N PRO A 63 -2.87 3.27 7.10
CA PRO A 63 -2.21 3.83 8.28
C PRO A 63 -3.00 5.00 8.87
N ASP A 64 -2.92 5.17 10.19
CA ASP A 64 -3.36 6.37 10.88
C ASP A 64 -2.22 7.42 10.98
N LEU A 65 -2.57 8.61 11.49
CA LEU A 65 -1.61 9.71 11.65
C LEU A 65 -0.50 9.36 12.66
N ASP A 66 -0.82 8.74 13.80
CA ASP A 66 0.16 8.43 14.85
C ASP A 66 1.27 7.51 14.34
N LEU A 67 0.91 6.48 13.55
CA LEU A 67 1.86 5.59 12.89
C LEU A 67 2.71 6.34 11.88
N LEU A 68 2.09 7.19 11.05
CA LEU A 68 2.80 7.95 10.02
C LEU A 68 3.78 8.97 10.62
N GLU A 69 3.40 9.63 11.72
CA GLU A 69 4.28 10.55 12.44
C GLU A 69 5.48 9.80 13.03
N ALA A 70 5.25 8.63 13.65
CA ALA A 70 6.33 7.79 14.16
C ALA A 70 7.25 7.32 13.01
N ALA A 71 6.69 6.93 11.87
CA ALA A 71 7.46 6.54 10.71
C ALA A 71 8.32 7.70 10.20
N ALA A 72 7.77 8.92 10.13
CA ALA A 72 8.52 10.12 9.76
C ALA A 72 9.69 10.40 10.71
N ARG A 73 9.46 10.34 12.03
CA ARG A 73 10.52 10.53 13.05
C ARG A 73 11.67 9.53 12.90
N ASN A 74 11.36 8.30 12.50
CA ASN A 74 12.36 7.24 12.30
C ASN A 74 12.91 7.19 10.87
N GLY A 75 12.48 8.06 9.97
CA GLY A 75 12.92 8.07 8.56
C GLY A 75 12.41 6.89 7.73
N LEU A 76 11.32 6.24 8.15
CA LEU A 76 10.67 5.17 7.42
C LEU A 76 9.66 5.71 6.40
N ARG A 77 9.49 4.95 5.32
CA ARG A 77 8.38 5.12 4.38
C ARG A 77 7.31 4.05 4.60
N VAL A 78 6.05 4.43 4.48
CA VAL A 78 4.91 3.56 4.73
C VAL A 78 4.21 3.23 3.43
N PHE A 79 3.98 1.93 3.21
CA PHE A 79 3.06 1.44 2.20
C PHE A 79 1.81 0.89 2.88
N GLY A 80 0.69 1.61 2.74
CA GLY A 80 -0.61 1.18 3.28
C GLY A 80 -1.28 0.12 2.43
N GLY A 81 -2.23 -0.61 3.01
CA GLY A 81 -3.08 -1.57 2.30
C GLY A 81 -4.56 -1.17 2.41
N LEU A 82 -5.24 -1.04 1.28
CA LEU A 82 -6.69 -0.96 1.27
C LEU A 82 -7.24 -2.37 1.53
N LYS A 83 -7.85 -2.58 2.70
CA LYS A 83 -8.50 -3.83 3.06
C LYS A 83 -9.99 -3.74 2.74
N TRP A 84 -10.40 -4.48 1.72
CA TRP A 84 -11.81 -4.54 1.30
C TRP A 84 -12.17 -5.95 0.83
N ALA A 85 -13.45 -6.17 0.50
CA ALA A 85 -14.01 -7.48 0.17
C ALA A 85 -13.62 -8.00 -1.24
N GLN A 86 -12.33 -7.92 -1.58
CA GLN A 86 -11.73 -8.37 -2.84
C GLN A 86 -11.78 -9.90 -3.04
N SER A 87 -12.04 -10.65 -1.97
CA SER A 87 -12.24 -12.11 -1.97
C SER A 87 -13.71 -12.52 -2.15
N ALA A 88 -14.60 -11.57 -2.46
CA ALA A 88 -16.00 -11.83 -2.80
C ALA A 88 -16.32 -11.32 -4.21
N ASP A 89 -17.46 -11.74 -4.78
CA ASP A 89 -17.93 -11.30 -6.10
C ASP A 89 -18.37 -9.82 -6.08
N PHE A 90 -17.39 -8.92 -6.11
CA PHE A 90 -17.58 -7.47 -6.05
C PHE A 90 -18.13 -6.88 -7.35
N LEU A 91 -18.15 -7.65 -8.45
CA LEU A 91 -18.84 -7.27 -9.69
C LEU A 91 -20.33 -7.61 -9.61
N GLY A 92 -20.67 -8.76 -9.01
CA GLY A 92 -22.05 -9.17 -8.74
C GLY A 92 -22.70 -8.43 -7.56
N THR A 93 -21.89 -7.90 -6.64
CA THR A 93 -22.34 -7.09 -5.50
C THR A 93 -21.66 -5.71 -5.51
N PRO A 94 -22.15 -4.75 -6.32
CA PRO A 94 -21.47 -3.47 -6.57
C PRO A 94 -21.16 -2.66 -5.29
N GLY A 95 -21.97 -2.80 -4.24
CA GLY A 95 -21.75 -2.12 -2.97
C GLY A 95 -20.41 -2.43 -2.31
N LEU A 96 -19.83 -3.62 -2.56
CA LEU A 96 -18.50 -3.98 -2.05
C LEU A 96 -17.41 -3.10 -2.67
N TYR A 97 -17.48 -2.90 -3.98
CA TYR A 97 -16.53 -2.06 -4.71
C TYR A 97 -16.73 -0.58 -4.38
N THR A 98 -17.98 -0.10 -4.35
CA THR A 98 -18.28 1.30 -3.97
C THR A 98 -17.76 1.62 -2.57
N ASN A 99 -17.88 0.68 -1.62
CA ASN A 99 -17.35 0.89 -0.28
C ASN A 99 -15.80 0.98 -0.27
N ALA A 100 -15.11 0.18 -1.09
CA ALA A 100 -13.65 0.28 -1.24
C ALA A 100 -13.21 1.66 -1.79
N VAL A 101 -13.93 2.19 -2.79
CA VAL A 101 -13.70 3.53 -3.34
C VAL A 101 -13.86 4.60 -2.27
N VAL A 102 -14.93 4.53 -1.46
CA VAL A 102 -15.19 5.47 -0.37
C VAL A 102 -14.08 5.40 0.69
N GLN A 103 -13.76 4.21 1.18
CA GLN A 103 -12.69 4.02 2.18
C GLN A 103 -11.35 4.56 1.71
N LEU A 104 -10.96 4.27 0.46
CA LEU A 104 -9.72 4.78 -0.13
C LEU A 104 -9.73 6.31 -0.17
N THR A 105 -10.82 6.91 -0.65
CA THR A 105 -10.94 8.36 -0.82
C THR A 105 -10.90 9.09 0.53
N GLU A 106 -11.60 8.57 1.54
CA GLU A 106 -11.64 9.16 2.89
C GLU A 106 -10.27 9.10 3.55
N ALA A 107 -9.61 7.94 3.52
CA ALA A 107 -8.27 7.80 4.09
C ALA A 107 -7.24 8.69 3.38
N LEU A 108 -7.30 8.80 2.04
CA LEU A 108 -6.40 9.69 1.31
C LEU A 108 -6.65 11.17 1.61
N ARG A 109 -7.89 11.57 1.92
CA ARG A 109 -8.17 12.94 2.38
C ARG A 109 -7.57 13.23 3.75
N GLU A 110 -7.51 12.23 4.62
CA GLU A 110 -6.97 12.35 5.98
C GLU A 110 -5.44 12.32 5.99
N VAL A 111 -4.84 11.29 5.39
CA VAL A 111 -3.39 11.02 5.51
C VAL A 111 -2.61 11.13 4.21
N GLY A 112 -3.28 11.36 3.08
CA GLY A 112 -2.66 11.31 1.75
C GLY A 112 -1.53 12.33 1.54
N THR A 113 -1.56 13.46 2.25
CA THR A 113 -0.51 14.49 2.20
C THR A 113 0.64 14.24 3.18
N HIS A 114 0.60 13.19 4.01
CA HIS A 114 1.66 12.94 4.98
C HIS A 114 2.97 12.53 4.27
N PRO A 115 4.15 13.08 4.64
CA PRO A 115 5.42 12.82 3.95
C PRO A 115 5.94 11.39 4.11
N ALA A 116 5.62 10.70 5.22
CA ALA A 116 5.99 9.30 5.43
C ALA A 116 5.20 8.32 4.56
N LEU A 117 4.00 8.69 4.08
CA LEU A 117 3.20 7.83 3.22
C LEU A 117 3.81 7.82 1.82
N ALA A 118 4.34 6.67 1.39
CA ALA A 118 4.96 6.49 0.08
C ALA A 118 3.98 5.94 -0.95
N GLY A 119 3.04 5.09 -0.53
CA GLY A 119 2.05 4.55 -1.44
C GLY A 119 0.99 3.68 -0.80
N ILE A 120 0.00 3.31 -1.60
CA ILE A 120 -1.13 2.47 -1.23
C ILE A 120 -1.19 1.26 -2.16
N TYR A 121 -1.36 0.09 -1.56
CA TYR A 121 -1.83 -1.09 -2.27
C TYR A 121 -3.35 -1.09 -2.28
N VAL A 122 -3.97 -0.94 -3.45
CA VAL A 122 -5.44 -0.85 -3.58
C VAL A 122 -6.14 -2.20 -3.44
N GLY A 123 -5.37 -3.28 -3.39
CA GLY A 123 -5.88 -4.61 -3.13
C GLY A 123 -4.75 -5.61 -2.93
N ASN A 124 -5.11 -6.73 -2.31
CA ASN A 124 -4.24 -7.86 -2.05
C ASN A 124 -4.90 -9.16 -2.53
N GLU A 125 -4.41 -9.72 -3.62
CA GLU A 125 -4.72 -11.08 -4.03
C GLU A 125 -6.22 -11.36 -4.21
N VAL A 126 -6.77 -10.97 -5.37
CA VAL A 126 -8.04 -11.54 -5.82
C VAL A 126 -7.81 -13.03 -6.09
N PRO A 127 -8.57 -13.95 -5.44
CA PRO A 127 -8.43 -15.38 -5.67
C PRO A 127 -8.55 -15.75 -7.15
N ALA A 128 -7.67 -16.63 -7.65
CA ALA A 128 -7.57 -16.90 -9.08
C ALA A 128 -8.86 -17.53 -9.68
N ASP A 129 -9.52 -18.39 -8.90
CA ASP A 129 -10.83 -18.96 -9.22
C ASP A 129 -11.92 -17.89 -9.30
N LEU A 130 -11.93 -16.96 -8.34
CA LEU A 130 -12.87 -15.84 -8.31
C LEU A 130 -12.61 -14.85 -9.46
N ALA A 131 -11.35 -14.55 -9.76
CA ALA A 131 -10.98 -13.71 -10.90
C ALA A 131 -11.43 -14.33 -12.24
N ARG A 132 -11.33 -15.66 -12.37
CA ARG A 132 -11.83 -16.40 -13.54
C ARG A 132 -13.36 -16.38 -13.61
N TRP A 133 -14.04 -16.52 -12.47
CA TRP A 133 -15.49 -16.44 -12.37
C TRP A 133 -16.02 -15.06 -12.78
N MET A 134 -15.49 -13.99 -12.19
CA MET A 134 -15.88 -12.60 -12.47
C MET A 134 -15.47 -12.12 -13.88
N GLY A 135 -14.44 -12.74 -14.44
CA GLY A 135 -13.84 -12.38 -15.70
C GLY A 135 -12.57 -11.55 -15.50
N PRO A 136 -11.38 -12.04 -15.91
CA PRO A 136 -10.09 -11.44 -15.55
C PRO A 136 -9.91 -10.03 -16.09
N VAL A 137 -10.49 -9.71 -17.25
CA VAL A 137 -10.47 -8.35 -17.82
C VAL A 137 -11.24 -7.37 -16.94
N LYS A 138 -12.43 -7.74 -16.47
CA LYS A 138 -13.26 -6.89 -15.61
C LYS A 138 -12.63 -6.69 -14.22
N VAL A 139 -12.03 -7.74 -13.67
CA VAL A 139 -11.27 -7.65 -12.41
C VAL A 139 -10.12 -6.66 -12.54
N ARG A 140 -9.33 -6.76 -13.62
CA ARG A 140 -8.24 -5.81 -13.91
C ARG A 140 -8.77 -4.38 -14.02
N GLU A 141 -9.83 -4.16 -14.80
CA GLU A 141 -10.43 -2.83 -14.98
C GLU A 141 -10.90 -2.22 -13.65
N ALA A 142 -11.52 -3.02 -12.77
CA ALA A 142 -11.91 -2.56 -11.44
C ALA A 142 -10.69 -2.15 -10.58
N ILE A 143 -9.60 -2.91 -10.64
CA ILE A 143 -8.37 -2.57 -9.90
C ILE A 143 -7.72 -1.29 -10.47
N GLU A 144 -7.65 -1.15 -11.80
CA GLU A 144 -7.12 0.05 -12.46
C GLU A 144 -7.94 1.29 -12.09
N LEU A 145 -9.28 1.19 -12.04
CA LEU A 145 -10.15 2.28 -11.60
C LEU A 145 -9.91 2.70 -10.14
N LEU A 146 -9.60 1.76 -9.23
CA LEU A 146 -9.18 2.12 -7.87
C LEU A 146 -7.82 2.84 -7.86
N ILE A 147 -6.87 2.41 -8.69
CA ILE A 147 -5.57 3.08 -8.85
C ILE A 147 -5.76 4.50 -9.38
N GLU A 148 -6.59 4.67 -10.41
CA GLU A 148 -6.92 5.98 -11.00
C GLU A 148 -7.58 6.89 -9.96
N THR A 149 -8.59 6.39 -9.23
CA THR A 149 -9.24 7.13 -8.14
C THR A 149 -8.21 7.60 -7.11
N GLY A 150 -7.30 6.72 -6.69
CA GLY A 150 -6.24 7.07 -5.76
C GLY A 150 -5.32 8.17 -6.29
N ARG A 151 -4.92 8.09 -7.57
CA ARG A 151 -4.09 9.09 -8.24
C ARG A 151 -4.79 10.44 -8.39
N GLU A 152 -6.10 10.45 -8.61
CA GLU A 152 -6.89 11.69 -8.68
C GLU A 152 -6.90 12.42 -7.34
N VAL A 153 -7.00 11.68 -6.22
CA VAL A 153 -7.06 12.26 -4.88
C VAL A 153 -5.66 12.62 -4.35
N ALA A 154 -4.65 11.78 -4.60
CA ALA A 154 -3.29 11.93 -4.09
C ALA A 154 -2.24 11.63 -5.18
N PRO A 155 -2.05 12.54 -6.17
CA PRO A 155 -1.23 12.29 -7.36
C PRO A 155 0.26 12.07 -7.09
N HIS A 156 0.74 12.45 -5.91
CA HIS A 156 2.13 12.30 -5.48
C HIS A 156 2.44 10.96 -4.79
N LEU A 157 1.44 10.10 -4.56
CA LEU A 157 1.63 8.78 -3.97
C LEU A 157 1.82 7.70 -5.04
N LEU A 158 2.50 6.62 -4.64
CA LEU A 158 2.58 5.40 -5.43
C LEU A 158 1.30 4.57 -5.22
N PHE A 159 0.79 3.96 -6.28
CA PHE A 159 -0.34 3.03 -6.22
C PHE A 159 0.03 1.71 -6.85
N ALA A 160 -0.32 0.62 -6.18
CA ALA A 160 0.01 -0.73 -6.61
C ALA A 160 -1.11 -1.72 -6.28
N TYR A 161 -1.03 -2.90 -6.88
CA TYR A 161 -1.81 -4.07 -6.52
C TYR A 161 -0.84 -5.20 -6.14
N ALA A 162 -1.10 -5.89 -5.04
CA ALA A 162 -0.30 -7.04 -4.62
C ALA A 162 -0.94 -8.32 -5.17
N ASN A 163 -0.15 -9.11 -5.89
CA ASN A 163 -0.59 -10.37 -6.48
C ASN A 163 0.17 -11.55 -5.86
N TYR A 164 -0.48 -12.72 -5.81
CA TYR A 164 0.12 -13.97 -5.35
C TYR A 164 0.09 -15.02 -6.47
N PRO A 165 1.26 -15.40 -6.99
CA PRO A 165 1.37 -16.48 -7.97
C PRO A 165 1.09 -17.83 -7.31
N SER A 166 -0.08 -18.43 -7.59
CA SER A 166 -0.53 -19.66 -6.91
C SER A 166 0.32 -20.92 -7.15
N THR A 167 1.26 -20.88 -8.09
CA THR A 167 2.09 -22.04 -8.47
C THR A 167 3.59 -21.77 -8.41
N GLU A 168 4.04 -20.60 -7.96
CA GLU A 168 5.48 -20.29 -7.93
C GLU A 168 6.27 -21.14 -6.92
N TYR A 169 5.59 -21.74 -5.94
CA TYR A 169 6.17 -22.60 -4.91
C TYR A 169 6.09 -24.11 -5.25
N LEU A 170 5.57 -24.48 -6.42
CA LEU A 170 5.50 -25.88 -6.82
C LEU A 170 6.86 -26.35 -7.34
N GLU A 171 7.59 -27.09 -6.51
CA GLU A 171 8.85 -27.75 -6.88
C GLU A 171 8.60 -29.26 -7.08
N PRO A 172 8.43 -29.74 -8.33
CA PRO A 172 8.28 -31.17 -8.57
C PRO A 172 9.64 -31.89 -8.40
N GLU A 173 9.65 -33.04 -7.72
CA GLU A 173 10.86 -33.81 -7.41
C GLU A 173 11.31 -34.79 -8.53
N ASN A 174 10.79 -34.62 -9.75
CA ASN A 174 10.97 -35.60 -10.83
C ASN A 174 12.23 -35.41 -11.68
#